data_AF-A0A0D2N2U0-F1
#
_entry.id   AF-A0A0D2N2U0-F1
#
_cell.length_a   1.000
_cell.length_b   1.000
_cell.length_c   1.000
_cell.angle_alpha   90.00
_cell.angle_beta   90.00
_cell.angle_gamma   90.00
#
_symmetry.space_group_name_H-M   'P 1'
#
loop_
_entity.id
_entity.type
_entity.pdbx_description
1 polymer ?
#
loop_
_entity_poly.entity_id
_entity_poly.type
_entity_poly.pdbx_seq_one_letter_code
_entity_poly.pdbx_strand_id
1 'polypeptide(L)'
;TVFRSSRTYMRSQHLFTGDEWLWADSAYALDSWCVTPFKKPLSTIPDNAKFNYHLSRVRVKSEHAMGYFKGRFCSMRGLRQQIDDARDHERAVAWIKACIVIHTLIFFIE
;
A
#
# COMPACT_ATOMS: atom_id res chain seq x y z
N THR A 1 -16.22 -1.50 -8.72
CA THR A 1 -15.29 -0.44 -8.27
C THR A 1 -14.01 -0.55 -9.07
N VAL A 2 -13.26 0.54 -9.22
CA VAL A 2 -11.95 0.54 -9.93
C VAL A 2 -10.98 -0.50 -9.35
N PHE A 3 -11.10 -0.78 -8.05
CA PHE A 3 -10.31 -1.84 -7.42
C PHE A 3 -10.63 -3.25 -7.96
N ARG A 4 -11.89 -3.57 -8.24
CA ARG A 4 -12.26 -4.90 -8.78
C ARG A 4 -11.71 -5.15 -10.19
N SER A 5 -11.48 -4.09 -10.97
CA SER A 5 -10.79 -4.15 -12.26
C SER A 5 -9.27 -4.13 -12.14
N SER A 6 -8.70 -4.00 -10.93
CA SER A 6 -7.25 -4.05 -10.74
C SER A 6 -6.73 -5.48 -10.94
N ARG A 7 -5.47 -5.59 -11.38
CA ARG A 7 -4.78 -6.88 -11.51
C ARG A 7 -4.76 -7.64 -10.18
N THR A 8 -4.58 -6.93 -9.05
CA THR A 8 -4.53 -7.52 -7.71
C THR A 8 -5.81 -8.26 -7.38
N TYR A 9 -6.97 -7.66 -7.68
CA TYR A 9 -8.27 -8.30 -7.44
C TYR A 9 -8.54 -9.43 -8.43
N MET A 10 -8.33 -9.20 -9.73
CA MET A 10 -8.65 -10.19 -10.77
C MET A 10 -7.76 -11.43 -10.74
N ARG A 11 -6.53 -11.29 -10.23
CA ARG A 11 -5.55 -12.39 -10.17
C ARG A 11 -5.13 -12.73 -8.75
N SER A 12 -5.97 -12.44 -7.75
CA SER A 12 -5.63 -12.69 -6.34
C SER A 12 -5.21 -14.13 -6.08
N GLN A 13 -5.92 -15.12 -6.64
CA GLN A 13 -5.61 -16.55 -6.52
C GLN A 13 -4.24 -16.97 -7.08
N HIS A 14 -3.65 -16.16 -7.98
CA HIS A 14 -2.33 -16.41 -8.55
C HIS A 14 -1.24 -15.57 -7.87
N LEU A 15 -1.62 -14.47 -7.21
CA LEU A 15 -0.71 -13.53 -6.55
C LEU A 15 -0.49 -13.88 -5.07
N PHE A 16 -1.50 -14.49 -4.45
CA PHE A 16 -1.47 -14.96 -3.06
C PHE A 16 -1.66 -16.47 -3.08
N THR A 17 -0.69 -17.17 -2.50
CA THR A 17 -0.66 -18.63 -2.45
C THR A 17 -0.79 -19.12 -1.01
N GLY A 18 -1.56 -20.18 -0.79
CA GLY A 18 -1.78 -20.74 0.55
C GLY A 18 -2.38 -19.73 1.52
N ASP A 19 -1.66 -19.46 2.61
CA ASP A 19 -2.07 -18.56 3.70
C ASP A 19 -1.57 -17.11 3.51
N GLU A 20 -1.19 -16.72 2.29
CA GLU A 20 -0.82 -15.34 1.98
C GLU A 20 -2.04 -14.44 1.86
N TRP A 21 -1.94 -13.24 2.42
CA TRP A 21 -2.99 -12.23 2.37
C TRP A 21 -2.38 -10.83 2.48
N LEU A 22 -3.18 -9.82 2.12
CA LEU A 22 -2.80 -8.41 2.24
C LEU A 22 -3.68 -7.69 3.25
N TRP A 23 -3.11 -6.71 3.97
CA TRP A 23 -3.90 -5.73 4.71
C TRP A 23 -4.34 -4.60 3.80
N ALA A 24 -5.64 -4.32 3.80
CA ALA A 24 -6.24 -3.24 3.03
C ALA A 24 -6.92 -2.21 3.94
N ASP A 25 -7.16 -1.03 3.38
CA ASP A 25 -7.98 -0.03 4.05
C ASP A 25 -9.42 -0.56 4.24
N SER A 26 -10.09 -0.04 5.27
CA SER A 26 -11.51 -0.25 5.53
C SER A 26 -12.41 -0.02 4.31
N ALA A 27 -12.02 0.82 3.34
CA ALA A 27 -12.78 1.05 2.12
C ALA A 27 -12.89 -0.18 1.19
N TYR A 28 -12.00 -1.16 1.33
CA TYR A 28 -12.00 -2.37 0.52
C TYR A 28 -12.92 -3.44 1.10
N ALA A 29 -13.29 -4.42 0.26
CA ALA A 29 -14.06 -5.57 0.71
C ALA A 29 -13.16 -6.55 1.47
N LEU A 30 -13.70 -7.17 2.52
CA LEU A 30 -13.06 -8.28 3.21
C LEU A 30 -13.13 -9.53 2.32
N ASP A 31 -12.00 -10.22 2.15
CA ASP A 31 -11.88 -11.47 1.41
C ASP A 31 -10.79 -12.35 2.05
N SER A 32 -10.73 -13.62 1.67
CA SER A 32 -9.72 -14.61 2.09
C SER A 32 -8.27 -14.12 1.94
N TRP A 33 -8.00 -13.34 0.90
CA TRP A 33 -6.67 -12.78 0.59
C TRP A 33 -6.57 -11.27 0.90
N CYS A 34 -7.66 -10.62 1.33
CA CYS A 34 -7.74 -9.17 1.54
C CYS A 34 -8.39 -8.84 2.89
N VAL A 35 -7.55 -8.63 3.90
CA VAL A 35 -7.95 -8.41 5.29
C VAL A 35 -8.10 -6.92 5.58
N THR A 36 -9.27 -6.52 6.05
CA THR A 36 -9.59 -5.12 6.39
C THR A 36 -9.84 -4.96 7.90
N PRO A 37 -9.65 -3.75 8.47
CA PRO A 37 -9.99 -3.49 9.85
C PRO A 37 -11.51 -3.65 10.08
N PHE A 38 -11.88 -4.09 11.28
CA PHE A 38 -13.29 -4.15 11.67
C PHE A 38 -13.89 -2.75 11.71
N LYS A 39 -15.09 -2.58 11.15
CA LYS A 39 -15.88 -1.35 11.23
C LYS A 39 -16.87 -1.42 12.40
N LYS A 40 -17.44 -0.28 12.79
CA LYS A 40 -18.53 -0.25 13.77
C LYS A 40 -19.75 -1.02 13.24
N PRO A 41 -20.48 -1.76 14.09
CA PRO A 41 -20.29 -1.87 15.55
C PRO A 41 -19.25 -2.93 15.98
N LEU A 42 -18.78 -3.79 15.07
CA LEU A 42 -17.88 -4.90 15.38
C LEU A 42 -16.52 -4.44 15.94
N SER A 43 -16.06 -3.25 15.56
CA SER A 43 -14.82 -2.65 16.10
C SER A 43 -14.85 -2.38 17.61
N THR A 44 -16.03 -2.38 18.23
CA THR A 44 -16.20 -2.14 19.68
C THR A 44 -16.06 -3.42 20.50
N ILE A 45 -16.11 -4.60 19.87
CA ILE A 45 -15.84 -5.87 20.53
C ILE A 45 -14.36 -5.87 20.98
N PRO A 46 -14.03 -6.23 22.24
CA PRO A 46 -12.67 -6.11 22.78
C PRO A 46 -11.58 -6.76 21.91
N ASP A 47 -11.83 -7.95 21.39
CA ASP A 47 -10.87 -8.67 20.55
C ASP A 47 -10.64 -7.99 19.19
N ASN A 48 -11.71 -7.51 18.57
CA ASN A 48 -11.65 -6.77 17.31
C ASN A 48 -10.98 -5.40 17.48
N ALA A 49 -11.23 -4.74 18.63
CA ALA A 49 -10.56 -3.50 18.99
C ALA A 49 -9.05 -3.72 19.16
N LYS A 50 -8.66 -4.83 19.82
CA LYS A 50 -7.25 -5.23 19.96
C LYS A 50 -6.61 -5.52 18.59
N PHE A 51 -7.29 -6.26 17.71
CA PHE A 51 -6.83 -6.48 16.34
C PHE A 51 -6.61 -5.16 15.60
N ASN A 52 -7.62 -4.27 15.58
CA ASN A 52 -7.55 -2.97 14.94
C ASN A 52 -6.44 -2.09 15.52
N TYR A 53 -6.19 -2.16 16.83
CA TYR A 53 -5.09 -1.45 17.49
C TYR A 53 -3.72 -1.89 16.96
N HIS A 54 -3.47 -3.20 16.87
CA HIS A 54 -2.21 -3.71 16.33
C HIS A 54 -2.06 -3.40 14.83
N LEU A 55 -3.14 -3.54 14.06
CA LEU A 55 -3.16 -3.16 12.64
C LEU A 55 -2.85 -1.68 12.44
N SER A 56 -3.43 -0.80 13.26
CA SER A 56 -3.14 0.64 13.24
C SER A 56 -1.65 0.93 13.46
N ARG A 57 -0.99 0.24 14.40
CA ARG A 57 0.45 0.41 14.64
C ARG A 57 1.31 0.04 13.44
N VAL A 58 0.94 -1.01 12.71
CA VAL A 58 1.64 -1.40 11.47
C VAL A 58 1.43 -0.32 10.40
N ARG A 59 0.20 0.16 10.24
CA ARG A 59 -0.13 1.24 9.29
C ARG A 59 0.67 2.51 9.57
N VAL A 60 0.74 2.96 10.83
CA VAL A 60 1.50 4.16 11.21
C VAL A 60 2.96 4.03 10.78
N LYS A 61 3.60 2.87 10.97
CA LYS A 61 4.96 2.63 10.50
C LYS A 61 5.08 2.72 8.96
N SER A 62 4.14 2.10 8.25
CA SER A 62 4.11 2.16 6.77
C SER A 62 3.91 3.59 6.26
N GLU A 63 3.01 4.34 6.89
CA GLU A 63 2.73 5.74 6.54
C GLU A 63 3.92 6.63 6.86
N HIS A 64 4.59 6.44 8.00
CA HIS A 64 5.84 7.13 8.33
C HIS A 64 6.95 6.83 7.34
N ALA A 65 7.14 5.56 6.94
CA ALA A 65 8.14 5.18 5.94
C ALA A 65 7.88 5.88 4.60
N MET A 66 6.64 5.88 4.13
CA MET A 66 6.25 6.60 2.91
C MET A 66 6.37 8.12 3.06
N GLY A 67 6.08 8.67 4.23
CA GLY A 67 6.26 10.07 4.56
C GLY A 67 7.73 10.47 4.49
N TYR A 68 8.64 9.66 5.05
CA TYR A 68 10.08 9.87 4.97
C TYR A 68 10.60 9.76 3.53
N PHE A 69 10.16 8.75 2.79
CA PHE A 69 10.47 8.57 1.37
C PHE A 69 10.07 9.78 0.52
N LYS A 70 8.83 10.27 0.66
CA LYS A 70 8.35 11.50 0.01
C LYS A 70 9.05 12.75 0.54
N GLY A 71 9.47 12.72 1.80
CA GLY A 71 10.22 13.79 2.45
C GLY A 71 11.59 14.01 1.81
N ARG A 72 12.28 12.91 1.51
CA ARG A 72 13.65 12.87 0.95
C ARG A 72 13.70 13.24 -0.53
N PHE A 73 12.72 12.82 -1.32
CA PHE A 73 12.65 13.15 -2.74
C PHE A 73 11.52 14.15 -3.01
N CYS A 74 11.86 15.41 -3.28
CA CYS A 74 10.86 16.44 -3.63
C CYS A 74 9.99 16.04 -4.84
N SER A 75 10.54 15.26 -5.78
CA SER A 75 9.80 14.68 -6.92
C SER A 75 8.66 13.74 -6.50
N MET A 76 8.73 13.17 -5.30
CA MET A 76 7.69 12.28 -4.73
C MET A 76 6.61 13.02 -3.94
N ARG A 77 6.77 14.32 -3.65
CA ARG A 77 5.72 15.15 -3.01
C ARG A 77 4.64 15.61 -3.98
N GLY A 78 4.85 15.41 -5.27
CA GLY A 78 3.93 15.76 -6.33
C GLY A 78 4.59 15.46 -7.67
N LEU A 79 4.58 14.18 -8.06
CA LEU A 79 5.14 13.74 -9.33
C LEU A 79 4.36 14.41 -10.46
N ARG A 80 4.98 15.38 -11.15
CA ARG A 80 4.34 16.19 -12.20
C ARG A 80 4.41 15.54 -13.59
N GLN A 81 4.54 14.22 -13.64
CA GLN A 81 4.49 13.49 -14.90
C GLN A 81 3.03 13.44 -15.37
N GLN A 82 2.73 14.07 -16.51
CA GLN A 82 1.46 13.85 -17.18
C GLN A 82 1.43 12.41 -17.72
N ILE A 83 0.27 11.75 -17.57
CA ILE A 83 0.06 10.37 -17.97
C ILE A 83 -1.06 10.36 -19.00
N ASP A 84 -0.69 10.51 -20.27
CA ASP A 84 -1.62 10.49 -21.39
C ASP A 84 -1.62 9.12 -22.10
N ASP A 85 -0.48 8.41 -22.08
CA ASP A 85 -0.33 7.09 -22.65
C ASP A 85 0.34 6.07 -21.70
N ALA A 86 0.44 4.82 -22.14
CA ALA A 86 1.06 3.74 -21.37
C ALA A 86 2.55 3.97 -21.12
N ARG A 87 3.27 4.64 -22.02
CA ARG A 87 4.71 4.91 -21.88
C ARG A 87 4.96 5.97 -20.82
N ASP A 88 4.11 6.97 -20.73
CA ASP A 88 4.18 7.97 -19.68
C ASP A 88 3.87 7.37 -18.30
N HIS A 89 2.92 6.43 -18.24
CA HIS A 89 2.70 5.63 -17.03
C HIS A 89 3.93 4.81 -16.65
N GLU A 90 4.55 4.12 -17.61
CA GLU A 90 5.78 3.35 -17.38
C GLU A 90 6.94 4.23 -16.90
N ARG A 91 7.09 5.43 -17.46
CA ARG A 91 8.07 6.43 -17.00
C ARG A 91 7.81 6.86 -15.56
N ALA A 92 6.56 7.15 -15.20
CA ALA A 92 6.21 7.49 -13.82
C ALA A 92 6.55 6.34 -12.86
N VAL A 93 6.25 5.10 -13.25
CA VAL A 93 6.58 3.91 -12.45
C VAL A 93 8.10 3.71 -12.34
N ALA A 94 8.84 3.87 -13.44
CA ALA A 94 10.30 3.76 -13.44
C ALA A 94 10.95 4.82 -12.55
N TRP A 95 10.43 6.05 -12.57
CA TRP A 95 10.88 7.13 -11.69
C TRP A 95 10.68 6.79 -10.22
N ILE A 96 9.49 6.32 -9.85
CA ILE A 96 9.19 5.90 -8.47
C ILE A 96 10.13 4.77 -8.04
N LYS A 97 10.34 3.76 -8.90
CA LYS A 97 11.26 2.65 -8.63
C LYS A 97 12.70 3.14 -8.45
N ALA A 98 13.18 4.04 -9.30
CA ALA A 98 14.52 4.61 -9.18
C ALA A 98 14.69 5.33 -7.84
N CYS A 99 13.71 6.13 -7.42
CA CYS A 99 13.72 6.76 -6.10
C CYS A 99 13.78 5.72 -4.97
N ILE A 100 13.03 4.61 -5.04
CA ILE A 100 13.06 3.55 -4.02
C ILE A 100 14.43 2.87 -3.96
N VAL A 101 15.04 2.56 -5.12
CA VAL A 101 16.38 1.96 -5.19
C VAL A 101 17.41 2.90 -4.59
N ILE A 102 17.40 4.18 -4.98
CA ILE A 102 18.32 5.19 -4.43
C ILE A 102 18.12 5.36 -2.92
N HIS A 103 16.86 5.39 -2.46
CA HIS A 103 16.54 5.46 -1.03
C HIS A 103 17.19 4.32 -0.25
N THR A 104 17.05 3.10 -0.78
CA THR A 104 17.56 1.87 -0.18
C THR A 104 19.08 1.88 -0.16
N LEU A 105 19.73 2.28 -1.26
CA LEU A 105 21.19 2.38 -1.33
C LEU A 105 21.74 3.38 -0.32
N ILE A 106 21.11 4.56 -0.19
CA ILE A 106 21.57 5.56 0.78
C ILE A 106 21.38 5.07 2.21
N PHE A 107 20.27 4.39 2.51
CA PHE A 107 20.04 3.79 3.82
C PHE A 107 21.10 2.74 4.20
N PHE A 108 21.73 2.07 3.23
CA PHE A 108 22.83 1.14 3.51
C PHE A 108 24.20 1.80 3.66
N ILE A 109 24.35 3.05 3.23
CA ILE A 109 25.61 3.81 3.27
C ILE A 109 25.66 4.73 4.50
N GLU A 110 24.52 5.32 4.89
CA GLU A 110 24.33 6.08 6.14
C GLU A 110 24.20 5.15 7.35
#